data_AF-A0A966AZA2-F1
#
_entry.id   AF-A0A966AZA2-F1
#
_cell.length_a   1.000
_cell.length_b   1.000
_cell.length_c   1.000
_cell.angle_alpha   90.00
_cell.angle_beta   90.00
_cell.angle_gamma   90.00
#
_symmetry.space_group_name_H-M   'P 1'
#
loop_
_entity.id
_entity.type
_entity.pdbx_description
1 polymer ?
#
loop_
_entity_poly.entity_id
_entity_poly.type
_entity_poly.pdbx_seq_one_letter_code
_entity_poly.pdbx_strand_id
1 'polypeptide(L)'
;MSSGAERTVNPSRSRLQKAAEEGYFAHSSDFVLSAVMLSSFATLYIYADTLMAKFSEIMRSAFDFQMLLGTENQKVGSGVMLEEIFGSLPMIVVQIVGPVLLMILLTSVACSWLQSPRGIRVDVFPLRSGTWNPLHQWRNLFSLKTTGRLCFQVVRLCMVVWVFMNGFQSIVAEVGEKAVFGFERKFELIHVATTTIFQVCLVILTFAVLDGIYRRLTWWNSMKMTPQESKDEYREKYGDPRLRNRRRRFHHVLRDSLIRKSQYSRTSLERGSQ
;
A
#
# COMPACT_ATOMS: atom_id res chain seq x y z
N MET A 1 31.77 24.38 2.03
CA MET A 1 30.30 24.61 1.94
C MET A 1 29.91 24.60 0.48
N SER A 2 29.63 23.41 -0.09
CA SER A 2 29.17 23.32 -1.48
C SER A 2 27.74 23.84 -1.56
N SER A 3 27.58 24.99 -2.19
CA SER A 3 26.34 25.58 -2.69
C SER A 3 25.23 24.54 -2.89
N GLY A 4 24.08 24.77 -2.25
CA GLY A 4 22.85 24.02 -2.46
C GLY A 4 22.37 24.17 -3.89
N ALA A 5 22.99 23.42 -4.80
CA ALA A 5 22.59 23.37 -6.20
C ALA A 5 21.18 22.80 -6.26
N GLU A 6 20.29 23.52 -6.91
CA GLU A 6 18.89 23.15 -7.01
C GLU A 6 18.75 21.85 -7.82
N ARG A 7 17.95 20.91 -7.30
CA ARG A 7 17.71 19.61 -7.92
C ARG A 7 16.70 19.76 -9.04
N THR A 8 17.19 20.04 -10.25
CA THR A 8 16.35 20.32 -11.43
C THR A 8 16.33 19.17 -12.44
N VAL A 9 17.26 18.22 -12.37
CA VAL A 9 17.39 17.13 -13.33
C VAL A 9 16.52 15.94 -12.93
N ASN A 10 15.82 15.35 -13.90
CA ASN A 10 15.02 14.14 -13.66
C ASN A 10 15.90 12.96 -13.20
N PRO A 11 15.39 12.07 -12.33
CA PRO A 11 16.14 10.91 -11.86
C PRO A 11 16.53 9.97 -13.00
N SER A 12 17.75 9.45 -12.96
CA SER A 12 18.19 8.38 -13.86
C SER A 12 17.48 7.06 -13.55
N ARG A 13 17.41 6.15 -14.54
CA ARG A 13 16.87 4.78 -14.31
C ARG A 13 17.65 4.01 -13.26
N SER A 14 18.96 4.24 -13.17
CA SER A 14 19.85 3.60 -12.19
C SER A 14 19.51 4.05 -10.76
N ARG A 15 19.28 5.35 -10.55
CA ARG A 15 18.83 5.88 -9.25
C ARG A 15 17.45 5.34 -8.84
N LEU A 16 16.51 5.24 -9.78
CA LEU A 16 15.19 4.64 -9.51
C LEU A 16 15.29 3.15 -9.17
N GLN A 17 16.20 2.44 -9.83
CA GLN A 17 16.44 1.02 -9.57
C GLN A 17 17.10 0.80 -8.21
N LYS A 18 18.13 1.59 -7.86
CA LYS A 18 18.74 1.57 -6.52
C LYS A 18 17.75 1.92 -5.42
N ALA A 19 16.88 2.91 -5.66
CA ALA A 19 15.83 3.25 -4.71
C ALA A 19 14.78 2.15 -4.54
N ALA A 20 14.39 1.50 -5.63
CA ALA A 20 13.47 0.36 -5.59
C ALA A 20 14.12 -0.85 -4.89
N GLU A 21 15.42 -1.06 -5.15
CA GLU A 21 16.24 -2.01 -4.41
C GLU A 21 16.20 -1.65 -2.93
N GLU A 22 16.59 -0.45 -2.50
CA GLU A 22 16.56 -0.01 -1.09
C GLU A 22 15.15 0.06 -0.44
N GLY A 23 14.09 -0.38 -1.11
CA GLY A 23 12.72 -0.35 -0.58
C GLY A 23 12.15 1.06 -0.44
N TYR A 24 12.79 2.07 -1.05
CA TYR A 24 12.37 3.45 -0.98
C TYR A 24 11.36 3.78 -2.08
N PHE A 25 10.08 3.52 -1.82
CA PHE A 25 8.97 3.81 -2.71
C PHE A 25 7.91 4.72 -2.07
N ALA A 26 7.16 5.42 -2.91
CA ALA A 26 6.00 6.17 -2.46
C ALA A 26 4.88 5.20 -2.04
N HIS A 27 4.66 5.06 -0.74
CA HIS A 27 3.60 4.25 -0.17
C HIS A 27 2.56 5.13 0.54
N SER A 28 1.30 4.95 0.19
CA SER A 28 0.13 5.56 0.82
C SER A 28 -0.69 4.47 1.52
N SER A 29 -0.54 4.41 2.84
CA SER A 29 -1.35 3.53 3.69
C SER A 29 -2.83 3.91 3.65
N ASP A 30 -3.12 5.21 3.54
CA ASP A 30 -4.48 5.73 3.41
C ASP A 30 -5.17 5.22 2.15
N PHE A 31 -4.45 5.13 1.03
CA PHE A 31 -4.99 4.58 -0.22
C PHE A 31 -5.36 3.10 -0.04
N VAL A 32 -4.46 2.28 0.52
CA VAL A 32 -4.74 0.86 0.77
C VAL A 32 -5.96 0.70 1.67
N LEU A 33 -6.02 1.44 2.78
CA LEU A 33 -7.13 1.37 3.73
C LEU A 33 -8.46 1.75 3.07
N SER A 34 -8.48 2.84 2.28
CA SER A 34 -9.69 3.30 1.59
C SER A 34 -10.18 2.31 0.53
N ALA A 35 -9.26 1.69 -0.22
CA ALA A 35 -9.59 0.68 -1.20
C ALA A 35 -10.14 -0.59 -0.54
N VAL A 36 -9.53 -1.02 0.57
CA VAL A 36 -10.00 -2.16 1.38
C VAL A 36 -11.39 -1.89 1.95
N MET A 37 -11.65 -0.69 2.46
CA MET A 37 -12.99 -0.32 2.96
C MET A 37 -14.04 -0.41 1.85
N LEU A 38 -13.75 0.17 0.68
CA LEU A 38 -14.69 0.16 -0.46
C LEU A 38 -14.92 -1.26 -0.99
N SER A 39 -13.88 -2.08 -1.13
CA SER A 39 -14.01 -3.45 -1.63
C SER A 39 -14.72 -4.36 -0.63
N SER A 40 -14.48 -4.17 0.68
CA SER A 40 -15.18 -4.90 1.73
C SER A 40 -16.67 -4.56 1.72
N PHE A 41 -17.00 -3.26 1.59
CA PHE A 41 -18.39 -2.82 1.47
C PHE A 41 -19.07 -3.38 0.21
N ALA A 42 -18.40 -3.33 -0.95
CA ALA A 42 -18.93 -3.90 -2.19
C ALA A 42 -19.16 -5.42 -2.07
N THR A 43 -18.25 -6.13 -1.38
CA THR A 43 -18.41 -7.56 -1.11
C THR A 43 -19.64 -7.81 -0.24
N LEU A 44 -19.80 -7.06 0.85
CA LEU A 44 -20.97 -7.17 1.72
C LEU A 44 -22.27 -6.86 0.96
N TYR A 45 -22.26 -5.86 0.07
CA TYR A 45 -23.43 -5.52 -0.73
C TYR A 45 -23.83 -6.65 -1.69
N ILE A 46 -22.87 -7.24 -2.40
CA ILE A 46 -23.11 -8.37 -3.31
C ILE A 46 -23.56 -9.63 -2.55
N TYR A 47 -22.97 -9.88 -1.37
CA TYR A 47 -23.30 -11.02 -0.52
C TYR A 47 -24.52 -10.80 0.38
N ALA A 48 -25.12 -9.61 0.41
CA ALA A 48 -26.17 -9.23 1.36
C ALA A 48 -27.36 -10.21 1.34
N ASP A 49 -27.82 -10.61 0.16
CA ASP A 49 -28.94 -11.55 0.00
C ASP A 49 -28.59 -12.93 0.56
N THR A 50 -27.38 -13.40 0.29
CA THR A 50 -26.88 -14.69 0.81
C THR A 50 -26.76 -14.65 2.33
N LEU A 51 -26.26 -13.54 2.89
CA LEU A 51 -26.16 -13.33 4.32
C LEU A 51 -27.54 -13.32 4.98
N MET A 52 -28.52 -12.64 4.38
CA MET A 52 -29.89 -12.60 4.88
C MET A 52 -30.55 -13.99 4.84
N ALA A 53 -30.35 -14.75 3.76
CA ALA A 53 -30.85 -16.12 3.65
C ALA A 53 -30.26 -17.04 4.73
N LYS A 54 -28.94 -16.97 4.95
CA LYS A 54 -28.26 -17.76 5.98
C LYS A 54 -28.66 -17.35 7.39
N PHE A 55 -28.81 -16.05 7.65
CA PHE A 55 -29.32 -15.56 8.91
C PHE A 55 -30.74 -16.07 9.18
N SER A 56 -31.62 -16.05 8.17
CA SER A 56 -32.96 -16.62 8.29
C SER A 56 -32.94 -18.13 8.55
N GLU A 57 -32.01 -18.87 7.96
CA GLU A 57 -31.83 -20.31 8.18
C GLU A 57 -31.45 -20.61 9.64
N ILE A 58 -30.50 -19.85 10.20
CA ILE A 58 -30.09 -19.94 11.60
C ILE A 58 -31.24 -19.57 12.55
N MET A 59 -31.99 -18.51 12.24
CA MET A 59 -33.12 -18.11 13.08
C MET A 59 -34.21 -19.18 13.07
N ARG A 60 -34.50 -19.79 11.91
CA ARG A 60 -35.47 -20.89 11.82
C ARG A 60 -35.02 -22.11 12.63
N SER A 61 -33.75 -22.53 12.48
CA SER A 61 -33.23 -23.66 13.25
C SER A 61 -33.21 -23.40 14.76
N ALA A 62 -32.93 -22.15 15.18
CA ALA A 62 -33.00 -21.75 16.58
C ALA A 62 -34.43 -21.79 17.15
N PHE A 63 -35.43 -21.35 16.37
CA PHE A 63 -36.84 -21.40 16.78
C PHE A 63 -37.40 -22.82 16.80
N ASP A 64 -37.05 -23.66 15.81
CA ASP A 64 -37.44 -25.07 15.77
C ASP A 64 -36.87 -25.84 16.98
N PHE A 65 -35.62 -25.54 17.37
CA PHE A 65 -35.00 -26.08 18.56
C PHE A 65 -35.74 -25.69 19.86
N GLN A 66 -36.15 -24.42 19.98
CA GLN A 66 -36.93 -23.94 21.14
C GLN A 66 -38.32 -24.59 21.22
N MET A 67 -38.97 -24.81 20.07
CA MET A 67 -40.27 -25.48 20.00
C MET A 67 -40.18 -26.95 20.41
N LEU A 68 -39.09 -27.65 20.04
CA LEU A 68 -38.84 -29.03 20.48
C LEU A 68 -38.59 -29.12 22.00
N LEU A 69 -37.82 -28.21 22.58
CA LEU A 69 -37.52 -28.18 24.02
C LEU A 69 -38.73 -27.88 24.91
N GLY A 70 -39.79 -27.26 24.36
CA GLY A 70 -41.05 -26.99 25.06
C GLY A 70 -41.96 -28.21 25.21
N THR A 71 -41.64 -29.34 24.56
CA THR A 71 -42.41 -30.58 24.68
C THR A 71 -41.78 -31.53 25.71
N GLU A 72 -42.60 -32.07 26.61
CA GLU A 72 -42.23 -32.81 27.85
C GLU A 72 -41.50 -34.16 27.63
N ASN A 73 -41.05 -34.48 26.41
CA ASN A 73 -40.39 -35.75 26.08
C ASN A 73 -38.86 -35.58 26.02
N GLN A 74 -38.28 -35.37 27.20
CA GLN A 74 -36.86 -35.09 27.41
C GLN A 74 -36.05 -36.39 27.52
N LYS A 75 -35.12 -36.64 26.57
CA LYS A 75 -33.72 -37.11 26.78
C LYS A 75 -33.00 -37.66 25.54
N VAL A 76 -33.66 -37.99 24.43
CA VAL A 76 -33.00 -38.68 23.31
C VAL A 76 -32.53 -37.73 22.18
N GLY A 77 -33.07 -36.51 22.07
CA GLY A 77 -32.76 -35.60 20.95
C GLY A 77 -31.84 -34.41 21.25
N SER A 78 -31.63 -34.05 22.52
CA SER A 78 -30.96 -32.78 22.86
C SER A 78 -29.46 -32.78 22.56
N GLY A 79 -28.77 -33.90 22.76
CA GLY A 79 -27.32 -34.01 22.52
C GLY A 79 -26.96 -34.01 21.03
N VAL A 80 -27.67 -34.80 20.22
CA VAL A 80 -27.42 -34.92 18.77
C VAL A 80 -27.78 -33.64 18.03
N MET A 81 -28.87 -32.97 18.40
CA MET A 81 -29.24 -31.68 17.78
C MET A 81 -28.34 -30.53 18.24
N LEU A 82 -27.87 -30.52 19.49
CA LEU A 82 -26.84 -29.56 19.92
C LEU A 82 -25.55 -29.78 19.12
N GLU A 83 -25.17 -31.02 18.86
CA GLU A 83 -23.98 -31.34 18.05
C GLU A 83 -24.13 -30.93 16.58
N GLU A 84 -25.32 -31.06 15.98
CA GLU A 84 -25.60 -30.54 14.63
C GLU A 84 -25.61 -29.00 14.56
N ILE A 85 -26.22 -28.32 15.54
CA ILE A 85 -26.25 -26.85 15.58
C ILE A 85 -24.84 -26.30 15.86
N PHE A 86 -24.14 -26.81 16.86
CA PHE A 86 -22.78 -26.37 17.18
C PHE A 86 -21.73 -26.85 16.16
N GLY A 87 -21.96 -27.97 15.47
CA GLY A 87 -21.09 -28.46 14.40
C GLY A 87 -21.23 -27.68 13.09
N SER A 88 -22.40 -27.12 12.80
CA SER A 88 -22.64 -26.32 11.59
C SER A 88 -22.29 -24.83 11.74
N LEU A 89 -22.30 -24.29 12.97
CA LEU A 89 -21.96 -22.90 13.27
C LEU A 89 -20.58 -22.45 12.72
N PRO A 90 -19.47 -23.19 12.89
CA PRO A 90 -18.16 -22.79 12.37
C PRO A 90 -18.16 -22.63 10.85
N MET A 91 -18.84 -23.52 10.12
CA MET A 91 -18.91 -23.47 8.67
C MET A 91 -19.71 -22.26 8.19
N ILE A 92 -20.80 -21.93 8.89
CA ILE A 92 -21.61 -20.74 8.60
C ILE A 92 -20.80 -19.46 8.85
N VAL A 93 -20.06 -19.39 9.96
CA VAL A 93 -19.18 -18.24 10.24
C VAL A 93 -18.12 -18.09 9.16
N VAL A 94 -17.49 -19.18 8.70
CA VAL A 94 -16.52 -19.14 7.59
C VAL A 94 -17.17 -18.70 6.29
N GLN A 95 -18.40 -19.10 5.99
CA GLN A 95 -19.12 -18.67 4.79
C GLN A 95 -19.51 -17.18 4.82
N ILE A 96 -19.75 -16.62 6.00
CA ILE A 96 -20.08 -15.21 6.20
C ILE A 96 -18.81 -14.33 6.20
N VAL A 97 -17.84 -14.70 7.02
CA VAL A 97 -16.63 -13.89 7.28
C VAL A 97 -15.54 -14.15 6.24
N GLY A 98 -15.46 -15.37 5.72
CA GLY A 98 -14.43 -15.81 4.78
C GLY A 98 -14.36 -14.98 3.50
N PRO A 99 -15.47 -14.72 2.78
CA PRO A 99 -15.45 -13.88 1.58
C PRO A 99 -14.93 -12.47 1.85
N VAL A 100 -15.32 -11.87 2.97
CA VAL A 100 -14.88 -10.52 3.36
C VAL A 100 -13.38 -10.52 3.68
N LEU A 101 -12.89 -11.47 4.46
CA LEU A 101 -11.46 -11.60 4.78
C LEU A 101 -10.61 -11.85 3.53
N LEU A 102 -11.09 -12.70 2.63
CA LEU A 102 -10.43 -12.99 1.36
C LEU A 102 -10.33 -11.73 0.52
N MET A 103 -11.41 -10.94 0.43
CA MET A 103 -11.42 -9.68 -0.31
C MET A 103 -10.52 -8.61 0.32
N ILE A 104 -10.45 -8.53 1.65
CA ILE A 104 -9.49 -7.67 2.36
C ILE A 104 -8.06 -8.05 1.97
N LEU A 105 -7.72 -9.34 2.03
CA LEU A 105 -6.39 -9.84 1.70
C LEU A 105 -6.04 -9.55 0.23
N LEU A 106 -6.91 -9.90 -0.70
CA LEU A 106 -6.70 -9.66 -2.14
C LEU A 106 -6.54 -8.17 -2.44
N THR A 107 -7.40 -7.32 -1.89
CA THR A 107 -7.35 -5.87 -2.14
C THR A 107 -6.09 -5.25 -1.53
N SER A 108 -5.73 -5.66 -0.32
CA SER A 108 -4.53 -5.17 0.37
C SER A 108 -3.25 -5.55 -0.39
N VAL A 109 -3.14 -6.81 -0.81
CA VAL A 109 -2.00 -7.30 -1.61
C VAL A 109 -1.97 -6.59 -2.97
N ALA A 110 -3.09 -6.49 -3.67
CA ALA A 110 -3.17 -5.83 -4.97
C ALA A 110 -2.79 -4.35 -4.88
N CYS A 111 -3.32 -3.60 -3.91
CA CYS A 111 -3.01 -2.18 -3.72
C CYS A 111 -1.54 -1.95 -3.31
N SER A 112 -0.98 -2.87 -2.51
CA SER A 112 0.43 -2.80 -2.11
C SER A 112 1.35 -3.10 -3.30
N TRP A 113 0.99 -4.10 -4.11
CA TRP A 113 1.74 -4.48 -5.31
C TRP A 113 1.67 -3.41 -6.40
N LEU A 114 0.52 -2.77 -6.60
CA LEU A 114 0.36 -1.63 -7.52
C LEU A 114 1.26 -0.44 -7.13
N GLN A 115 1.44 -0.19 -5.84
CA GLN A 115 2.30 0.89 -5.35
C GLN A 115 3.79 0.53 -5.39
N SER A 116 4.13 -0.76 -5.21
CA SER A 116 5.50 -1.27 -5.20
C SER A 116 5.65 -2.64 -5.88
N PRO A 117 5.72 -2.68 -7.22
CA PRO A 117 5.82 -3.94 -7.96
C PRO A 117 7.14 -4.70 -7.72
N ARG A 118 8.16 -4.03 -7.17
CA ARG A 118 9.53 -4.56 -7.00
C ARG A 118 10.05 -4.54 -5.55
N GLY A 119 9.24 -4.09 -4.58
CA GLY A 119 9.68 -3.82 -3.21
C GLY A 119 9.53 -4.98 -2.21
N ILE A 120 9.50 -6.24 -2.66
CA ILE A 120 9.56 -7.37 -1.73
C ILE A 120 11.01 -7.50 -1.27
N ARG A 121 11.36 -6.74 -0.23
CA ARG A 121 12.58 -6.97 0.54
C ARG A 121 12.20 -7.56 1.89
N VAL A 122 12.71 -8.75 2.14
CA VAL A 122 12.89 -9.26 3.50
C VAL A 122 14.17 -8.61 4.01
N ASP A 123 14.12 -7.32 4.31
CA ASP A 123 15.25 -6.68 4.97
C ASP A 123 15.31 -7.24 6.40
N VAL A 124 16.40 -7.96 6.69
CA VAL A 124 16.76 -8.33 8.06
C VAL A 124 16.94 -7.01 8.80
N PHE A 125 15.98 -6.64 9.66
CA PHE A 125 15.97 -5.39 10.40
C PHE A 125 17.38 -5.10 10.94
N PRO A 126 18.15 -4.17 10.35
CA PRO A 126 19.36 -3.74 11.01
C PRO A 126 18.87 -3.00 12.24
N LEU A 127 19.16 -3.53 13.42
CA LEU A 127 18.96 -2.86 14.70
C LEU A 127 19.78 -1.57 14.65
N ARG A 128 19.19 -0.52 14.09
CA ARG A 128 19.85 0.75 13.86
C ARG A 128 19.93 1.43 15.22
N SER A 129 21.06 1.22 15.89
CA SER A 129 21.49 1.91 17.10
C SER A 129 21.85 3.37 16.79
N GLY A 130 20.90 4.12 16.25
CA GLY A 130 20.97 5.57 16.14
C GLY A 130 20.23 6.16 17.32
N THR A 131 20.91 6.99 18.12
CA THR A 131 20.35 7.78 19.23
C THR A 131 18.99 8.37 18.85
N TRP A 132 17.92 7.77 19.39
CA TRP A 132 16.56 8.24 19.22
C TRP A 132 16.43 9.51 20.07
N ASN A 133 16.58 10.68 19.44
CA ASN A 133 16.58 11.96 20.12
C ASN A 133 15.17 12.60 20.03
N PRO A 134 14.29 12.39 21.03
CA PRO A 134 12.86 12.72 20.96
C PRO A 134 12.59 14.20 20.73
N LEU A 135 13.49 15.09 21.16
CA LEU A 135 13.41 16.54 20.89
C LEU A 135 13.40 16.86 19.40
N HIS A 136 14.14 16.11 18.58
CA HIS A 136 14.19 16.35 17.14
C HIS A 136 12.92 15.85 16.42
N GLN A 137 12.27 14.80 16.93
CA GLN A 137 10.94 14.40 16.45
C GLN A 137 9.89 15.47 16.77
N TRP A 138 9.89 16.01 18.00
CA TRP A 138 8.94 17.05 18.41
C TRP A 138 9.03 18.31 17.55
N ARG A 139 10.24 18.78 17.22
CA ARG A 139 10.43 19.91 16.30
C ARG A 139 9.90 19.63 14.90
N ASN A 140 10.01 18.38 14.41
CA ASN A 140 9.45 17.98 13.11
C ASN A 140 7.92 17.90 13.11
N LEU A 141 7.29 17.65 14.26
CA LEU A 141 5.82 17.68 14.39
C LEU A 141 5.26 19.08 14.13
N PHE A 142 5.99 20.13 14.50
CA PHE A 142 5.62 21.54 14.27
C PHE A 142 6.17 22.13 12.95
N SER A 143 6.68 21.31 12.04
CA SER A 143 7.09 21.81 10.72
C SER A 143 5.87 22.17 9.86
N LEU A 144 5.97 23.21 9.02
CA LEU A 144 4.92 23.62 8.07
C LEU A 144 4.39 22.44 7.21
N LYS A 145 5.27 21.49 6.88
CA LYS A 145 4.91 20.26 6.13
C LYS A 145 4.03 19.31 6.92
N THR A 146 4.16 19.28 8.25
CA THR A 146 3.35 18.44 9.13
C THR A 146 2.02 19.11 9.39
N THR A 147 2.00 20.42 9.67
CA THR A 147 0.77 21.20 9.88
C THR A 147 -0.16 21.15 8.65
N GLY A 148 0.39 21.29 7.44
CA GLY A 148 -0.41 21.16 6.21
C GLY A 148 -1.06 19.78 6.05
N ARG A 149 -0.35 18.70 6.42
CA ARG A 149 -0.90 17.34 6.42
C ARG A 149 -2.00 17.16 7.46
N LEU A 150 -1.82 17.70 8.67
CA LEU A 150 -2.84 17.66 9.71
C LEU A 150 -4.11 18.41 9.27
N CYS A 151 -3.97 19.60 8.68
CA CYS A 151 -5.09 20.35 8.13
C CYS A 151 -5.87 19.53 7.10
N PHE A 152 -5.17 18.87 6.17
CA PHE A 152 -5.82 18.01 5.17
C PHE A 152 -6.58 16.83 5.80
N GLN A 153 -6.03 16.22 6.85
CA GLN A 153 -6.71 15.15 7.61
C GLN A 153 -7.95 15.66 8.35
N VAL A 154 -7.89 16.86 8.93
CA VAL A 154 -9.06 17.50 9.57
C VAL A 154 -10.15 17.79 8.55
N VAL A 155 -9.82 18.34 7.38
CA VAL A 155 -10.79 18.57 6.30
C VAL A 155 -11.45 17.27 5.83
N ARG A 156 -10.65 16.21 5.64
CA ARG A 156 -11.16 14.86 5.32
C ARG A 156 -12.17 14.39 6.37
N LEU A 157 -11.83 14.53 7.65
CA LEU A 157 -12.72 14.14 8.75
C LEU A 157 -14.03 14.93 8.74
N CYS A 158 -13.95 16.25 8.59
CA CYS A 158 -15.13 17.11 8.51
C CYS A 158 -16.04 16.73 7.34
N MET A 159 -15.49 16.43 6.16
CA MET A 159 -16.30 15.97 5.02
C MET A 159 -16.97 14.63 5.29
N VAL A 160 -16.26 13.67 5.89
CA VAL A 160 -16.84 12.37 6.26
C VAL A 160 -18.00 12.54 7.24
N VAL A 161 -17.82 13.35 8.29
CA VAL A 161 -18.88 13.64 9.26
C VAL A 161 -20.06 14.32 8.58
N TRP A 162 -19.82 15.30 7.72
CA TRP A 162 -20.88 16.00 7.01
C TRP A 162 -21.70 15.06 6.12
N VAL A 163 -21.07 14.23 5.30
CA VAL A 163 -21.78 13.24 4.45
C VAL A 163 -22.56 12.24 5.31
N PHE A 164 -21.93 11.72 6.37
CA PHE A 164 -22.58 10.79 7.28
C PHE A 164 -23.79 11.41 7.99
N MET A 165 -23.69 12.66 8.45
CA MET A 165 -24.80 13.36 9.11
C MET A 165 -25.96 13.61 8.15
N ASN A 166 -25.70 13.97 6.89
CA ASN A 166 -26.78 14.12 5.89
C ASN A 166 -27.51 12.80 5.66
N GLY A 167 -26.78 11.70 5.47
CA GLY A 167 -27.39 10.38 5.31
C GLY A 167 -28.14 9.93 6.57
N PHE A 168 -27.58 10.18 7.75
CA PHE A 168 -28.23 9.86 9.02
C PHE A 168 -29.54 10.65 9.21
N GLN A 169 -29.55 11.94 8.88
CA GLN A 169 -30.77 12.75 8.92
C GLN A 169 -31.84 12.21 7.97
N SER A 170 -31.47 11.79 6.76
CA SER A 170 -32.39 11.13 5.83
C SER A 170 -33.00 9.86 6.42
N ILE A 171 -32.18 9.01 7.06
CA ILE A 171 -32.65 7.79 7.73
C ILE A 171 -33.61 8.15 8.88
N VAL A 172 -33.25 9.12 9.72
CA VAL A 172 -34.09 9.54 10.85
C VAL A 172 -35.40 10.15 10.39
N ALA A 173 -35.41 10.95 9.32
CA ALA A 173 -36.63 11.50 8.74
C ALA A 173 -37.56 10.39 8.22
N GLU A 174 -36.97 9.40 7.53
CA GLU A 174 -37.70 8.26 6.97
C GLU A 174 -38.31 7.36 8.07
N VAL A 175 -37.60 7.19 9.19
CA VAL A 175 -38.09 6.44 10.38
C VAL A 175 -39.11 7.26 11.19
N GLY A 176 -38.86 8.55 11.38
CA GLY A 176 -39.62 9.43 12.28
C GLY A 176 -40.97 9.88 11.72
N GLU A 177 -41.09 10.13 10.42
CA GLU A 177 -42.37 10.55 9.81
C GLU A 177 -43.34 9.38 9.60
N LYS A 178 -42.88 8.12 9.67
CA LYS A 178 -43.61 6.98 9.10
C LYS A 178 -43.55 5.74 9.98
N ALA A 179 -44.08 5.84 11.20
CA ALA A 179 -44.09 4.80 12.24
C ALA A 179 -44.80 3.45 11.92
N VAL A 180 -45.18 3.17 10.66
CA VAL A 180 -45.77 1.90 10.22
C VAL A 180 -44.81 1.19 9.27
N PHE A 181 -44.13 0.16 9.77
CA PHE A 181 -43.14 -0.66 9.06
C PHE A 181 -43.81 -1.62 8.07
N GLY A 182 -44.12 -1.16 6.86
CA GLY A 182 -44.46 -2.03 5.73
C GLY A 182 -43.20 -2.67 5.09
N PHE A 183 -43.36 -3.85 4.47
CA PHE A 183 -42.26 -4.59 3.82
C PHE A 183 -41.57 -3.80 2.69
N GLU A 184 -42.32 -3.01 1.92
CA GLU A 184 -41.76 -2.21 0.81
C GLU A 184 -40.80 -1.12 1.29
N ARG A 185 -41.03 -0.56 2.48
CA ARG A 185 -40.22 0.53 3.05
C ARG A 185 -38.89 0.06 3.65
N LYS A 186 -38.72 -1.25 3.86
CA LYS A 186 -37.43 -1.83 4.25
C LYS A 186 -36.38 -1.62 3.16
N PHE A 187 -36.80 -1.68 1.89
CA PHE A 187 -35.91 -1.49 0.76
C PHE A 187 -35.43 -0.04 0.65
N GLU A 188 -36.28 0.95 0.94
CA GLU A 188 -35.90 2.37 0.94
C GLU A 188 -34.85 2.66 2.02
N LEU A 189 -35.08 2.20 3.26
CA LEU A 189 -34.13 2.40 4.35
C LEU A 189 -32.76 1.74 4.08
N ILE A 190 -32.77 0.51 3.56
CA ILE A 190 -31.55 -0.20 3.15
C ILE A 190 -30.84 0.55 2.02
N HIS A 191 -31.60 1.12 1.07
CA HIS A 191 -31.05 1.90 -0.02
C HIS A 191 -30.38 3.19 0.48
N VAL A 192 -31.03 3.94 1.37
CA VAL A 192 -30.46 5.16 1.97
C VAL A 192 -29.21 4.85 2.79
N ALA A 193 -29.23 3.77 3.58
CA ALA A 193 -28.06 3.33 4.36
C ALA A 193 -26.89 2.93 3.44
N THR A 194 -27.16 2.12 2.41
CA THR A 194 -26.15 1.65 1.46
C THR A 194 -25.55 2.82 0.66
N THR A 195 -26.38 3.74 0.17
CA THR A 195 -25.91 4.91 -0.58
C THR A 195 -25.08 5.84 0.29
N THR A 196 -25.47 6.05 1.55
CA THR A 196 -24.69 6.84 2.52
C THR A 196 -23.31 6.22 2.76
N ILE A 197 -23.23 4.92 3.04
CA ILE A 197 -21.95 4.24 3.27
C ILE A 197 -21.07 4.31 2.02
N PHE A 198 -21.65 4.10 0.84
CA PHE A 198 -20.93 4.21 -0.42
C PHE A 198 -20.34 5.61 -0.63
N GLN A 199 -21.12 6.67 -0.37
CA GLN A 199 -20.65 8.06 -0.45
C GLN A 199 -19.50 8.34 0.52
N VAL A 200 -19.59 7.85 1.76
CA VAL A 200 -18.51 7.97 2.75
C VAL A 200 -17.23 7.28 2.26
N CYS A 201 -17.33 6.05 1.75
CA CYS A 201 -16.19 5.32 1.19
C CYS A 201 -15.57 6.09 0.01
N LEU A 202 -16.40 6.70 -0.85
CA LEU A 202 -15.95 7.49 -2.00
C LEU A 202 -15.21 8.77 -1.57
N VAL A 203 -15.72 9.48 -0.56
CA VAL A 203 -15.01 10.63 0.04
C VAL A 203 -13.66 10.19 0.62
N ILE A 204 -13.63 9.11 1.40
CA ILE A 204 -12.37 8.60 1.96
C ILE A 204 -11.38 8.24 0.85
N LEU A 205 -11.83 7.58 -0.21
CA LEU A 205 -11.01 7.20 -1.35
C LEU A 205 -10.46 8.42 -2.11
N THR A 206 -11.29 9.45 -2.36
CA THR A 206 -10.84 10.66 -3.08
C THR A 206 -9.73 11.37 -2.32
N PHE A 207 -9.88 11.57 -1.02
CA PHE A 207 -8.81 12.16 -0.19
C PHE A 207 -7.56 11.29 -0.13
N ALA A 208 -7.73 9.96 -0.06
CA ALA A 208 -6.61 9.04 -0.03
C ALA A 208 -5.83 9.02 -1.37
N VAL A 209 -6.52 9.15 -2.50
CA VAL A 209 -5.91 9.31 -3.82
C VAL A 209 -5.15 10.64 -3.91
N LEU A 210 -5.74 11.74 -3.44
CA LEU A 210 -5.09 13.05 -3.41
C LEU A 210 -3.81 13.02 -2.56
N ASP A 211 -3.86 12.44 -1.35
CA ASP A 211 -2.67 12.26 -0.51
C ASP A 211 -1.65 11.34 -1.19
N GLY A 212 -2.10 10.28 -1.85
CA GLY A 212 -1.26 9.38 -2.65
C GLY A 212 -0.51 10.10 -3.78
N ILE A 213 -1.20 10.96 -4.53
CA ILE A 213 -0.61 11.78 -5.59
C ILE A 213 0.42 12.73 -4.98
N TYR A 214 0.09 13.43 -3.89
CA TYR A 214 1.01 14.33 -3.20
C TYR A 214 2.28 13.60 -2.71
N ARG A 215 2.14 12.41 -2.13
CA ARG A 215 3.27 11.56 -1.73
C ARG A 215 4.09 11.11 -2.94
N ARG A 216 3.46 10.73 -4.04
CA ARG A 216 4.14 10.32 -5.28
C ARG A 216 4.94 11.46 -5.88
N LEU A 217 4.37 12.67 -5.93
CA LEU A 217 5.05 13.88 -6.39
C LEU A 217 6.21 14.26 -5.48
N THR A 218 6.03 14.19 -4.16
CA THR A 218 7.08 14.48 -3.18
C THR A 218 8.23 13.49 -3.30
N TRP A 219 7.94 12.20 -3.44
CA TRP A 219 8.93 11.16 -3.70
C TRP A 219 9.68 11.41 -5.01
N TRP A 220 8.96 11.72 -6.11
CA TRP A 220 9.60 12.05 -7.38
C TRP A 220 10.52 13.27 -7.28
N ASN A 221 10.08 14.32 -6.59
CA ASN A 221 10.89 15.51 -6.34
C ASN A 221 12.12 15.20 -5.48
N SER A 222 12.01 14.29 -4.51
CA SER A 222 13.16 13.86 -3.69
C SER A 222 14.23 13.12 -4.50
N MET A 223 13.81 12.47 -5.60
CA MET A 223 14.66 11.72 -6.52
C MET A 223 15.37 12.59 -7.56
N LYS A 224 14.96 13.86 -7.73
CA LYS A 224 15.63 14.77 -8.66
C LYS A 224 17.11 14.91 -8.31
N MET A 225 17.91 15.05 -9.35
CA MET A 225 19.36 15.14 -9.24
C MET A 225 19.81 16.58 -9.48
N THR A 226 20.96 16.93 -8.93
CA THR A 226 21.65 18.15 -9.35
C THR A 226 22.38 17.91 -10.69
N PRO A 227 22.66 18.96 -11.46
CA PRO A 227 23.46 18.82 -12.69
C PRO A 227 24.85 18.22 -12.46
N GLN A 228 25.46 18.47 -11.29
CA GLN A 228 26.70 17.80 -10.87
C GLN A 228 26.48 16.30 -10.66
N GLU A 229 25.49 15.91 -9.83
CA GLU A 229 25.19 14.51 -9.52
C GLU A 229 24.92 13.69 -10.79
N SER A 230 24.19 14.26 -11.76
CA SER A 230 23.92 13.59 -13.04
C SER A 230 25.18 13.36 -13.86
N LYS A 231 26.10 14.33 -13.90
CA LYS A 231 27.39 14.18 -14.59
C LYS A 231 28.29 13.16 -13.90
N ASP A 232 28.28 13.13 -12.58
CA ASP A 232 29.07 12.17 -11.81
C ASP A 232 28.54 10.75 -11.96
N GLU A 233 27.21 10.53 -11.96
CA GLU A 233 26.61 9.22 -12.25
C GLU A 233 26.93 8.76 -13.69
N TYR A 234 26.93 9.67 -14.66
CA TYR A 234 27.34 9.34 -16.04
C TYR A 234 28.81 8.91 -16.11
N ARG A 235 29.71 9.61 -15.39
CA ARG A 235 31.12 9.23 -15.30
C ARG A 235 31.34 7.90 -14.59
N GLU A 236 30.57 7.61 -13.55
CA GLU A 236 30.67 6.35 -12.81
C GLU A 236 30.20 5.17 -13.68
N LYS A 237 29.11 5.36 -14.44
CA LYS A 237 28.53 4.30 -15.29
C LYS A 237 29.31 4.02 -16.57
N TYR A 238 29.81 5.06 -17.24
CA TYR A 238 30.49 4.93 -18.55
C TYR A 238 32.01 5.12 -18.48
N GLY A 239 32.54 5.45 -17.30
CA GLY A 239 33.92 5.86 -17.10
C GLY A 239 34.18 7.28 -17.60
N ASP A 240 35.14 7.97 -16.99
CA ASP A 240 35.56 9.28 -17.50
C ASP A 240 36.32 9.11 -18.84
N PRO A 241 35.85 9.72 -19.95
CA PRO A 241 36.52 9.64 -21.24
C PRO A 241 37.96 10.14 -21.19
N ARG A 242 38.30 11.07 -20.28
CA ARG A 242 39.68 11.53 -20.06
C ARG A 242 40.54 10.41 -19.48
N LEU A 243 40.03 9.66 -18.50
CA LEU A 243 40.71 8.49 -17.93
C LEU A 243 40.82 7.36 -18.95
N ARG A 244 39.79 7.10 -19.76
CA ARG A 244 39.84 6.11 -20.86
C ARG A 244 40.90 6.46 -21.89
N ASN A 245 40.98 7.72 -22.32
CA ASN A 245 41.99 8.20 -23.27
C ASN A 245 43.39 8.17 -22.66
N ARG A 246 43.55 8.48 -21.37
CA ARG A 246 44.83 8.41 -20.67
C ARG A 246 45.33 6.97 -20.55
N ARG A 247 44.44 6.02 -20.22
CA ARG A 247 44.75 4.57 -20.23
C ARG A 247 45.19 4.11 -21.62
N ARG A 248 44.47 4.51 -22.68
CA ARG A 248 44.85 4.19 -24.07
C ARG A 248 46.24 4.72 -24.44
N ARG A 249 46.55 5.99 -24.12
CA ARG A 249 47.88 6.58 -24.39
C ARG A 249 48.99 5.84 -23.65
N PHE A 250 48.80 5.53 -22.36
CA PHE A 250 49.75 4.74 -21.60
C PHE A 250 49.97 3.36 -22.22
N HIS A 251 48.90 2.70 -22.68
CA HIS A 251 49.00 1.40 -23.32
C HIS A 251 49.81 1.43 -24.63
N HIS A 252 49.67 2.48 -25.43
CA HIS A 252 50.47 2.70 -26.64
C HIS A 252 51.95 2.92 -26.31
N VAL A 253 52.26 3.80 -25.33
CA VAL A 253 53.64 4.08 -24.91
C VAL A 253 54.32 2.82 -24.38
N LEU A 254 53.63 2.04 -23.52
CA LEU A 254 54.14 0.77 -23.00
C LEU A 254 54.41 -0.23 -24.13
N ARG A 255 53.47 -0.42 -25.05
CA ARG A 255 53.64 -1.31 -26.20
C ARG A 255 54.87 -0.92 -27.04
N ASP A 256 55.01 0.37 -27.36
CA ASP A 256 56.12 0.85 -28.18
C ASP A 256 57.47 0.76 -27.43
N SER A 257 57.46 0.83 -26.09
CA SER A 257 58.66 0.58 -25.27
C SER A 257 59.06 -0.90 -25.24
N LEU A 258 58.09 -1.83 -25.21
CA LEU A 258 58.32 -3.27 -25.26
C LEU A 258 58.86 -3.71 -26.63
N ILE A 259 58.30 -3.17 -27.72
CA ILE A 259 58.79 -3.43 -29.08
C ILE A 259 60.24 -2.98 -29.22
N ARG A 260 60.57 -1.75 -28.80
CA ARG A 260 61.96 -1.27 -28.80
C ARG A 260 62.88 -2.16 -27.98
N LYS A 261 62.49 -2.54 -26.75
CA LYS A 261 63.29 -3.42 -25.90
C LYS A 261 63.54 -4.79 -26.55
N SER A 262 62.55 -5.34 -27.25
CA SER A 262 62.68 -6.60 -28.00
C SER A 262 63.62 -6.47 -29.21
N GLN A 263 63.62 -5.33 -29.89
CA GLN A 263 64.55 -5.06 -31.01
C GLN A 263 65.99 -4.90 -30.51
N TYR A 264 66.21 -4.15 -29.43
CA TYR A 264 67.53 -4.01 -28.82
C TYR A 264 68.10 -5.37 -28.39
N SER A 265 67.28 -6.22 -27.76
CA SER A 265 67.67 -7.57 -27.35
C SER A 265 68.06 -8.49 -28.52
N ARG A 266 67.43 -8.34 -29.71
CA ARG A 266 67.81 -9.10 -30.91
C ARG A 266 69.12 -8.58 -31.51
N THR A 267 69.28 -7.26 -31.61
CA THR A 267 70.51 -6.67 -32.15
C THR A 267 71.73 -6.88 -31.26
N SER A 268 71.56 -7.03 -29.94
CA SER A 268 72.65 -7.36 -29.02
C SER A 268 73.06 -8.84 -29.09
N LEU A 269 72.14 -9.74 -29.45
CA LEU A 269 72.45 -11.15 -29.69
C LEU A 269 73.21 -11.35 -31.01
N GLU A 270 72.89 -10.58 -32.05
CA GLU A 270 73.60 -10.63 -33.34
C GLU A 270 75.02 -10.02 -33.29
N ARG A 271 75.29 -9.07 -32.40
CA ARG A 271 76.64 -8.52 -32.19
C ARG A 271 77.50 -9.32 -31.22
N GLY A 272 76.92 -10.22 -30.44
CA GLY A 272 77.65 -11.11 -29.52
C GLY A 272 78.10 -12.43 -30.14
N SER A 273 77.76 -12.69 -31.41
CA SER A 273 78.10 -13.92 -32.14
C SER A 273 79.10 -13.69 -33.29
N GLN A 274 79.80 -12.55 -33.30
CA GLN A 274 80.99 -12.30 -34.11
C GLN A 274 82.19 -12.18 -33.18
#